data_AF-A0A2N2M533-F1
#
_entry.id   AF-A0A2N2M533-F1
#
_cell.length_a   1.000
_cell.length_b   1.000
_cell.length_c   1.000
_cell.angle_alpha   90.00
_cell.angle_beta   90.00
_cell.angle_gamma   90.00
#
_symmetry.space_group_name_H-M   'P 1'
#
loop_
_entity.id
_entity.type
_entity.pdbx_description
1 polymer ?
#
loop_
_entity_poly.entity_id
_entity_poly.type
_entity_poly.pdbx_seq_one_letter_code
_entity_poly.pdbx_strand_id
1 'polypeptide(L)'
;MAKNIQIQNSIHPAGKKYPEAVLHLNVYLERYFEYLDIKSDYLNILLVKTIRKIVHSGFRQNLFFGAVIEGNTLFGGTAEVTHDHCIRINSLQLKKHDENVAMALIAHELAHDHLKHFKNWKCTLENEHSADNLAREWGFNIDRFRKIFGPPLINSRLLQIAVLN
;
A
#
# COMPACT_ATOMS: atom_id res chain seq x y z
N MET A 1 30.51 16.57 -34.24
CA MET A 1 30.82 17.33 -33.01
C MET A 1 29.55 18.04 -32.56
N ALA A 2 28.87 17.50 -31.54
CA ALA A 2 27.63 18.07 -31.00
C ALA A 2 27.96 19.03 -29.85
N LYS A 3 27.35 20.21 -29.88
CA LYS A 3 27.62 21.35 -28.99
C LYS A 3 27.06 21.11 -27.59
N ASN A 4 27.91 21.40 -26.61
CA ASN A 4 27.58 21.60 -25.20
C ASN A 4 26.66 22.82 -25.07
N ILE A 5 25.55 22.71 -24.36
CA ILE A 5 24.75 23.85 -23.89
C ILE A 5 24.62 23.72 -22.36
N GLN A 6 25.44 24.49 -21.64
CA GLN A 6 25.17 24.87 -20.26
C GLN A 6 24.06 25.92 -20.27
N ILE A 7 23.09 25.81 -19.37
CA ILE A 7 22.27 26.96 -18.96
C ILE A 7 22.30 27.02 -17.44
N GLN A 8 22.87 28.12 -16.95
CA GLN A 8 23.01 28.51 -15.55
C GLN A 8 21.67 29.01 -14.96
N ASN A 9 21.61 28.92 -13.63
CA ASN A 9 20.59 29.44 -12.73
C ASN A 9 20.05 30.83 -13.12
N SER A 10 18.72 30.98 -13.17
CA SER A 10 18.06 32.28 -13.22
C SER A 10 17.47 32.66 -11.86
N ILE A 11 17.97 33.77 -11.34
CA ILE A 11 17.51 34.52 -10.17
C ILE A 11 16.05 34.93 -10.38
N HIS A 12 15.18 34.67 -9.41
CA HIS A 12 13.75 35.02 -9.49
C HIS A 12 13.48 36.45 -8.98
N PRO A 13 12.77 37.30 -9.75
CA PRO A 13 12.32 38.60 -9.27
C PRO A 13 11.02 38.46 -8.43
N ALA A 14 10.92 39.30 -7.40
CA ALA A 14 9.77 39.41 -6.51
C ALA A 14 8.50 39.85 -7.27
N GLY A 15 7.36 39.22 -6.95
CA GLY A 15 6.03 39.74 -7.28
C GLY A 15 5.29 39.05 -8.43
N LYS A 16 4.92 37.78 -8.26
CA LYS A 16 3.77 37.19 -8.96
C LYS A 16 2.95 36.36 -7.97
N LYS A 17 1.65 36.66 -7.86
CA LYS A 17 0.67 35.82 -7.15
C LYS A 17 0.58 34.48 -7.88
N TYR A 18 0.98 33.42 -7.20
CA TYR A 18 0.82 32.06 -7.71
C TYR A 18 -0.67 31.70 -7.72
N PRO A 19 -1.19 31.07 -8.79
CA PRO A 19 -2.46 30.37 -8.70
C PRO A 19 -2.32 29.30 -7.63
N GLU A 20 -3.35 29.19 -6.80
CA GLU A 20 -3.57 28.24 -5.71
C GLU A 20 -2.59 27.07 -5.65
N ALA A 21 -1.93 26.96 -4.50
CA ALA A 21 -1.00 25.89 -4.14
C ALA A 21 -1.63 24.50 -4.30
N VAL A 22 -1.54 23.93 -5.51
CA VAL A 22 -1.63 22.49 -5.70
C VAL A 22 -0.31 21.91 -5.20
N LEU A 23 -0.30 21.51 -3.92
CA LEU A 23 0.75 20.69 -3.32
C LEU A 23 0.92 19.41 -4.14
N HIS A 24 1.77 19.47 -5.16
CA HIS A 24 2.37 18.31 -5.81
C HIS A 24 3.38 17.70 -4.85
N LEU A 25 2.89 17.03 -3.80
CA LEU A 25 3.71 16.06 -3.07
C LEU A 25 4.01 14.92 -4.03
N ASN A 26 5.17 14.96 -4.65
CA ASN A 26 5.79 13.79 -5.25
C ASN A 26 5.94 12.76 -4.12
N VAL A 27 5.15 11.69 -4.18
CA VAL A 27 5.27 10.59 -3.22
C VAL A 27 6.48 9.76 -3.64
N TYR A 28 7.54 9.85 -2.86
CA TYR A 28 8.72 8.97 -2.95
C TYR A 28 8.44 7.74 -2.10
N LEU A 29 8.15 6.59 -2.73
CA LEU A 29 7.78 5.37 -2.02
C LEU A 29 8.88 4.91 -1.06
N GLU A 30 10.14 5.16 -1.38
CA GLU A 30 11.32 4.80 -0.58
C GLU A 30 11.33 5.47 0.81
N ARG A 31 10.51 6.49 1.04
CA ARG A 31 10.32 7.09 2.38
C ARG A 31 9.39 6.29 3.29
N TYR A 32 8.54 5.45 2.70
CA TYR A 32 7.47 4.75 3.39
C TYR A 32 7.72 3.26 3.51
N PHE A 33 8.70 2.71 2.80
CA PHE A 33 8.96 1.26 2.75
C PHE A 33 10.43 0.98 3.08
N GLU A 34 10.67 -0.08 3.84
CA GLU A 34 12.01 -0.58 4.10
C GLU A 34 12.71 -1.03 2.81
N TYR A 35 11.96 -1.70 1.92
CA TYR A 35 12.47 -2.23 0.66
C TYR A 35 11.35 -2.39 -0.37
N LEU A 36 11.68 -2.24 -1.66
CA LEU A 36 10.75 -2.41 -2.78
C LEU A 36 11.38 -3.29 -3.87
N ASP A 37 10.80 -4.45 -4.14
CA ASP A 37 11.05 -5.26 -5.35
C ASP A 37 9.78 -5.30 -6.20
N ILE A 38 9.56 -4.21 -6.94
CA ILE A 38 8.39 -4.01 -7.82
C ILE A 38 8.89 -4.04 -9.27
N LYS A 39 8.25 -4.88 -10.09
CA LYS A 39 8.64 -5.16 -11.47
C LYS A 39 7.70 -4.51 -12.48
N SER A 40 6.46 -4.24 -12.11
CA SER A 40 5.46 -3.66 -13.00
C SER A 40 5.13 -2.21 -12.66
N ASP A 41 5.06 -1.38 -13.70
CA ASP A 41 4.59 0.01 -13.59
C ASP A 41 3.19 0.09 -12.98
N TYR A 42 2.35 -0.90 -13.25
CA TYR A 42 1.00 -0.99 -12.70
C TYR A 42 1.00 -0.99 -11.16
N LEU A 43 1.78 -1.89 -10.54
CA LEU A 43 1.82 -1.97 -9.09
C LEU A 43 2.51 -0.74 -8.49
N ASN A 44 3.57 -0.24 -9.14
CA ASN A 44 4.25 0.98 -8.70
C ASN A 44 3.30 2.19 -8.68
N ILE A 45 2.54 2.42 -9.77
CA ILE A 45 1.55 3.50 -9.87
C ILE A 45 0.45 3.33 -8.81
N LEU A 46 -0.05 2.11 -8.62
CA LEU A 46 -1.05 1.82 -7.59
C LEU A 46 -0.54 2.15 -6.18
N LEU A 47 0.68 1.73 -5.83
CA LEU A 47 1.27 2.02 -4.54
C LEU A 47 1.43 3.53 -4.32
N VAL A 48 1.91 4.27 -5.33
CA VAL A 48 1.99 5.73 -5.29
C VAL A 48 0.62 6.35 -5.00
N LYS A 49 -0.43 5.90 -5.70
CA LYS A 49 -1.80 6.38 -5.48
C LYS A 49 -2.31 6.04 -4.08
N THR A 50 -2.06 4.82 -3.60
CA THR A 50 -2.47 4.35 -2.27
C THR A 50 -1.79 5.17 -1.19
N ILE A 51 -0.46 5.30 -1.21
CA ILE A 51 0.29 6.09 -0.23
C ILE A 51 -0.13 7.55 -0.26
N ARG A 52 -0.29 8.15 -1.46
CA ARG A 52 -0.77 9.53 -1.59
C ARG A 52 -2.13 9.72 -0.90
N LYS A 53 -3.04 8.77 -1.06
CA LYS A 53 -4.36 8.80 -0.44
C LYS A 53 -4.26 8.68 1.09
N ILE A 54 -3.42 7.78 1.61
CA ILE A 54 -3.18 7.65 3.05
C ILE A 54 -2.60 8.96 3.62
N VAL A 55 -1.55 9.51 3.01
CA VAL A 55 -0.91 10.76 3.46
C VAL A 55 -1.89 11.93 3.47
N HIS A 56 -2.81 12.00 2.51
CA HIS A 56 -3.82 13.05 2.43
C HIS A 56 -5.10 12.76 3.24
N SER A 57 -5.21 11.61 3.91
CA SER A 57 -6.37 11.28 4.76
C SER A 57 -6.43 12.13 6.04
N GLY A 58 -5.33 12.79 6.40
CA GLY A 58 -5.19 13.48 7.69
C GLY A 58 -4.68 12.58 8.82
N PHE A 59 -4.35 11.31 8.53
CA PHE A 59 -3.70 10.40 9.44
C PHE A 59 -2.33 10.96 9.89
N ARG A 60 -2.16 11.15 11.20
CA ARG A 60 -1.01 11.89 11.77
C ARG A 60 0.13 11.01 12.28
N GLN A 61 -0.01 9.70 12.27
CA GLN A 61 1.05 8.81 12.73
C GLN A 61 2.10 8.64 11.64
N ASN A 62 3.33 8.36 12.05
CA ASN A 62 4.42 8.07 11.11
C ASN A 62 4.10 6.77 10.35
N LEU A 63 4.15 6.86 9.02
CA LEU A 63 3.98 5.72 8.12
C LEU A 63 5.36 5.18 7.76
N PHE A 64 5.65 3.97 8.19
CA PHE A 64 6.82 3.23 7.76
C PHE A 64 6.46 1.75 7.75
N PHE A 65 6.40 1.19 6.55
CA PHE A 65 6.04 -0.18 6.25
C PHE A 65 7.30 -0.99 5.95
N GLY A 66 7.19 -2.31 6.00
CA GLY A 66 8.30 -3.18 5.68
C GLY A 66 8.54 -3.32 4.19
N ALA A 67 8.98 -4.50 3.77
CA ALA A 67 9.28 -4.77 2.37
C ALA A 67 8.00 -4.92 1.54
N VAL A 68 8.02 -4.49 0.28
CA VAL A 68 7.00 -4.86 -0.72
C VAL A 68 7.66 -5.65 -1.83
N ILE A 69 7.14 -6.85 -2.10
CA ILE A 69 7.65 -7.74 -3.15
C ILE A 69 6.52 -8.09 -4.12
N GLU A 70 6.75 -7.83 -5.40
CA GLU A 70 5.85 -8.24 -6.47
C GLU A 70 6.09 -9.71 -6.87
N GLY A 71 5.08 -10.54 -6.68
CA GLY A 71 5.16 -11.96 -7.04
C GLY A 71 4.01 -12.78 -6.47
N ASN A 72 4.18 -14.09 -6.49
CA ASN A 72 3.20 -14.99 -5.87
C ASN A 72 3.21 -14.82 -4.35
N THR A 73 2.01 -14.85 -3.78
CA THR A 73 1.75 -15.03 -2.35
C THR A 73 1.98 -16.50 -1.97
N LEU A 74 2.28 -16.76 -0.70
CA LEU A 74 2.52 -18.09 -0.14
C LEU A 74 1.23 -18.93 -0.13
N PHE A 75 0.08 -18.29 0.06
CA PHE A 75 -1.22 -18.98 0.12
C PHE A 75 -2.05 -18.89 -1.17
N GLY A 76 -1.50 -18.31 -2.24
CA GLY A 76 -2.13 -18.21 -3.55
C GLY A 76 -3.17 -17.09 -3.72
N GLY A 77 -3.35 -16.25 -2.69
CA GLY A 77 -4.18 -15.04 -2.72
C GLY A 77 -3.57 -13.89 -3.54
N THR A 78 -4.28 -12.76 -3.57
CA THR A 78 -3.85 -11.58 -4.35
C THR A 78 -2.78 -10.76 -3.64
N ALA A 79 -2.86 -10.62 -2.32
CA ALA A 79 -1.79 -10.08 -1.49
C ALA A 79 -1.80 -10.72 -0.10
N GLU A 80 -0.71 -10.57 0.64
CA GLU A 80 -0.58 -10.99 2.03
C GLU A 80 0.55 -10.21 2.73
N VAL A 81 0.45 -10.05 4.04
CA VAL A 81 1.58 -9.70 4.92
C VAL A 81 2.15 -10.96 5.56
N THR A 82 3.46 -11.15 5.45
CA THR A 82 4.18 -12.27 6.05
C THR A 82 4.80 -11.90 7.40
N HIS A 83 5.22 -12.91 8.16
CA HIS A 83 5.77 -12.76 9.53
C HIS A 83 7.06 -11.93 9.60
N ASP A 84 7.79 -11.87 8.50
CA ASP A 84 9.03 -11.15 8.26
C ASP A 84 8.80 -9.70 7.79
N HIS A 85 7.64 -9.11 8.11
CA HIS A 85 7.34 -7.70 7.79
C HIS A 85 7.41 -7.47 6.27
N CYS A 86 6.95 -8.44 5.47
CA CYS A 86 6.98 -8.37 4.00
C CYS A 86 5.57 -8.47 3.43
N ILE A 87 5.21 -7.50 2.60
CA ILE A 87 3.95 -7.42 1.88
C ILE A 87 4.16 -7.99 0.47
N ARG A 88 3.59 -9.15 0.20
CA ARG A 88 3.69 -9.80 -1.11
C ARG A 88 2.44 -9.50 -1.92
N ILE A 89 2.60 -9.00 -3.15
CA ILE A 89 1.47 -8.63 -4.01
C ILE A 89 1.60 -9.31 -5.37
N ASN A 90 0.57 -10.08 -5.72
CA ASN A 90 0.43 -10.67 -7.05
C ASN A 90 -0.27 -9.67 -7.98
N SER A 91 0.51 -8.86 -8.68
CA SER A 91 -0.02 -7.82 -9.58
C SER A 91 -0.89 -8.37 -10.72
N LEU A 92 -0.64 -9.61 -11.18
CA LEU A 92 -1.44 -10.24 -12.23
C LEU A 92 -2.84 -10.59 -11.76
N GLN A 93 -2.98 -11.02 -10.49
CA GLN A 93 -4.29 -11.20 -9.89
C GLN A 93 -4.93 -9.84 -9.58
N LEU A 94 -4.16 -8.90 -9.03
CA LEU A 94 -4.65 -7.58 -8.65
C LEU A 94 -5.27 -6.81 -9.83
N LYS A 95 -4.68 -6.92 -11.03
CA LYS A 95 -5.18 -6.35 -12.29
C LYS A 95 -6.59 -6.78 -12.70
N LYS A 96 -7.11 -7.88 -12.13
CA LYS A 96 -8.47 -8.36 -12.42
C LYS A 96 -9.55 -7.53 -11.73
N HIS A 97 -9.17 -6.66 -10.80
CA HIS A 97 -10.08 -5.85 -10.01
C HIS A 97 -10.04 -4.39 -10.47
N ASP A 98 -11.12 -3.65 -10.18
CA ASP A 98 -11.12 -2.21 -10.41
C ASP A 98 -10.09 -1.50 -9.52
N GLU A 99 -9.58 -0.37 -10.01
CA GLU A 99 -8.49 0.36 -9.35
C GLU A 99 -8.80 0.69 -7.88
N ASN A 100 -10.03 1.09 -7.56
CA ASN A 100 -10.40 1.44 -6.19
C ASN A 100 -10.37 0.23 -5.26
N VAL A 101 -10.78 -0.94 -5.75
CA VAL A 101 -10.75 -2.19 -5.00
C VAL A 101 -9.31 -2.70 -4.85
N ALA A 102 -8.51 -2.61 -5.90
CA ALA A 102 -7.08 -2.95 -5.84
C ALA A 102 -6.35 -2.06 -4.82
N MET A 103 -6.61 -0.75 -4.84
CA MET A 103 -6.09 0.20 -3.87
C MET A 103 -6.56 -0.10 -2.44
N ALA A 104 -7.83 -0.45 -2.25
CA ALA A 104 -8.37 -0.82 -0.94
C ALA A 104 -7.74 -2.11 -0.38
N LEU A 105 -7.48 -3.09 -1.24
CA LEU A 105 -6.77 -4.32 -0.87
C LEU A 105 -5.33 -4.00 -0.45
N ILE A 106 -4.58 -3.20 -1.22
CA ILE A 106 -3.23 -2.79 -0.81
C ILE A 106 -3.27 -2.04 0.53
N ALA A 107 -4.21 -1.11 0.71
CA ALA A 107 -4.37 -0.38 1.96
C ALA A 107 -4.67 -1.31 3.14
N HIS A 108 -5.44 -2.38 2.93
CA HIS A 108 -5.72 -3.38 3.95
C HIS A 108 -4.44 -4.12 4.38
N GLU A 109 -3.60 -4.57 3.44
CA GLU A 109 -2.31 -5.20 3.80
C GLU A 109 -1.36 -4.22 4.50
N LEU A 110 -1.29 -2.96 4.04
CA LEU A 110 -0.53 -1.90 4.72
C LEU A 110 -1.04 -1.65 6.15
N ALA A 111 -2.33 -1.81 6.39
CA ALA A 111 -2.91 -1.69 7.73
C ALA A 111 -2.50 -2.86 8.62
N HIS A 112 -2.48 -4.11 8.11
CA HIS A 112 -1.94 -5.26 8.84
C HIS A 112 -0.49 -5.04 9.25
N ASP A 113 0.30 -4.48 8.34
CA ASP A 113 1.70 -4.16 8.55
C ASP A 113 1.88 -3.08 9.65
N HIS A 114 1.18 -1.95 9.51
CA HIS A 114 1.23 -0.83 10.46
C HIS A 114 0.79 -1.23 11.87
N LEU A 115 -0.26 -2.06 11.97
CA LEU A 115 -0.78 -2.58 13.24
C LEU A 115 0.06 -3.73 13.79
N LYS A 116 1.13 -4.14 13.09
CA LYS A 116 2.06 -5.20 13.50
C LYS A 116 1.36 -6.55 13.70
N HIS A 117 0.31 -6.82 12.93
CA HIS A 117 -0.42 -8.09 13.00
C HIS A 117 0.47 -9.29 12.65
N PHE A 118 1.55 -9.07 11.88
CA PHE A 118 2.57 -10.09 11.57
C PHE A 118 3.29 -10.66 12.82
N LYS A 119 3.32 -9.93 13.94
CA LYS A 119 3.97 -10.40 15.18
C LYS A 119 3.17 -11.49 15.90
N ASN A 120 1.85 -11.51 15.70
CA ASN A 120 0.96 -12.45 16.35
C ASN A 120 0.38 -13.36 15.26
N TRP A 121 0.94 -14.57 15.11
CA TRP A 121 0.56 -15.54 14.06
C TRP A 121 -0.93 -15.90 14.00
N LYS A 122 -1.69 -15.60 15.06
CA LYS A 122 -3.13 -15.75 15.04
C LYS A 122 -3.73 -14.66 14.13
N CYS A 123 -4.02 -15.04 12.89
CA CYS A 123 -4.98 -14.33 12.04
C CYS A 123 -6.35 -14.40 12.72
N THR A 124 -6.62 -13.43 13.59
CA THR A 124 -7.89 -13.30 14.30
C THR A 124 -8.85 -12.45 13.46
N LEU A 125 -10.14 -12.71 13.65
CA LEU A 125 -11.19 -11.85 13.10
C LEU A 125 -11.04 -10.39 13.56
N GLU A 126 -10.52 -10.18 14.77
CA GLU A 126 -10.21 -8.86 15.32
C GLU A 126 -9.11 -8.13 14.55
N ASN A 127 -8.05 -8.83 14.12
CA ASN A 127 -7.00 -8.25 13.30
C ASN A 127 -7.54 -7.81 11.93
N GLU A 128 -8.36 -8.63 11.29
CA GLU A 128 -9.01 -8.29 10.02
C GLU A 128 -9.91 -7.05 10.15
N HIS A 129 -10.72 -6.99 11.21
CA HIS A 129 -11.57 -5.82 11.48
C HIS A 129 -10.75 -4.57 11.78
N SER A 130 -9.64 -4.69 12.51
CA SER A 130 -8.77 -3.56 12.83
C SER A 130 -8.08 -3.03 11.56
N ALA A 131 -7.63 -3.92 10.67
CA ALA A 131 -7.06 -3.54 9.39
C ALA A 131 -8.11 -2.86 8.48
N ASP A 132 -9.33 -3.41 8.41
CA ASP A 132 -10.46 -2.79 7.72
C ASP A 132 -10.78 -1.39 8.25
N ASN A 133 -10.81 -1.23 9.57
CA ASN A 133 -11.12 0.05 10.19
C ASN A 133 -10.03 1.09 9.88
N LEU A 134 -8.76 0.73 9.99
CA LEU A 134 -7.66 1.63 9.68
C LEU A 134 -7.62 2.00 8.19
N ALA A 135 -7.84 1.05 7.28
CA ALA A 135 -7.93 1.34 5.86
C ALA A 135 -9.16 2.22 5.52
N ARG A 136 -10.27 2.09 6.27
CA ARG A 136 -11.40 3.01 6.16
C ARG A 136 -11.05 4.42 6.66
N GLU A 137 -10.32 4.54 7.76
CA GLU A 137 -9.80 5.82 8.26
C GLU A 137 -8.87 6.50 7.25
N TRP A 138 -8.08 5.73 6.51
CA TRP A 138 -7.27 6.22 5.39
C TRP A 138 -8.09 6.58 4.14
N GLY A 139 -9.41 6.39 4.17
CA GLY A 139 -10.37 6.84 3.16
C GLY A 139 -10.65 5.84 2.04
N PHE A 140 -10.35 4.55 2.23
CA PHE A 140 -10.64 3.49 1.25
C PHE A 140 -12.03 2.89 1.44
N ASN A 141 -12.66 2.46 0.35
CA ASN A 141 -13.99 1.86 0.37
C ASN A 141 -13.91 0.36 0.69
N ILE A 142 -13.82 0.05 1.99
CA ILE A 142 -13.70 -1.32 2.50
C ILE A 142 -14.96 -2.15 2.24
N ASP A 143 -16.14 -1.54 2.24
CA ASP A 143 -17.39 -2.27 2.01
C ASP A 143 -17.45 -2.82 0.58
N ARG A 144 -16.98 -2.04 -0.41
CA ARG A 144 -16.82 -2.51 -1.80
C ARG A 144 -15.78 -3.62 -1.92
N PHE A 145 -14.65 -3.46 -1.23
CA PHE A 145 -13.60 -4.49 -1.17
C PHE A 145 -14.16 -5.82 -0.60
N ARG A 146 -14.83 -5.79 0.55
CA ARG A 146 -15.41 -6.98 1.19
C ARG A 146 -16.57 -7.60 0.39
N LYS A 147 -17.30 -6.81 -0.41
CA LYS A 147 -18.28 -7.36 -1.36
C LYS A 147 -17.64 -8.24 -2.44
N ILE A 148 -16.38 -7.99 -2.82
CA ILE A 148 -15.65 -8.72 -3.86
C ILE A 148 -14.82 -9.85 -3.27
N PHE A 149 -14.11 -9.59 -2.17
CA PHE A 149 -13.19 -10.55 -1.54
C PHE A 149 -13.85 -11.39 -0.44
N GLY A 150 -15.11 -11.11 -0.10
CA GLY A 150 -15.83 -11.77 0.98
C GLY A 150 -15.59 -11.09 2.34
N PRO A 151 -16.35 -11.51 3.37
CA PRO A 151 -16.17 -11.00 4.72
C PRO A 151 -14.78 -11.39 5.26
N PRO A 152 -14.31 -10.72 6.33
CA PRO A 152 -13.20 -11.22 7.14
C PRO A 152 -13.37 -12.70 7.46
N LEU A 153 -12.46 -13.54 6.96
CA LEU A 153 -12.43 -14.95 7.28
C LEU A 153 -11.23 -15.17 8.20
N ILE A 154 -11.43 -15.98 9.25
CA ILE A 154 -10.29 -16.63 9.90
C ILE A 154 -9.67 -17.49 8.80
N ASN A 155 -8.39 -17.29 8.49
CA ASN A 155 -7.70 -18.10 7.50
C ASN A 155 -7.71 -19.56 7.98
N SER A 156 -8.72 -20.33 7.58
CA SER A 156 -9.01 -21.68 8.08
C SER A 156 -7.92 -22.67 7.69
N ARG A 157 -7.08 -22.33 6.70
CA ARG A 157 -5.87 -23.09 6.34
C ARG A 157 -4.74 -22.93 7.34
N LEU A 158 -4.60 -21.78 8.01
CA LEU A 158 -3.64 -21.63 9.12
C LEU A 158 -4.06 -22.45 10.35
N LEU A 159 -5.38 -22.57 10.59
CA LEU A 159 -5.93 -23.50 11.60
C LEU A 159 -5.62 -24.97 11.25
N GLN A 160 -5.64 -25.37 9.98
CA GLN A 160 -5.27 -26.74 9.59
C GLN A 160 -3.79 -27.06 9.86
N ILE A 161 -2.88 -26.10 9.67
CA ILE A 161 -1.45 -26.31 9.99
C ILE A 161 -1.22 -26.33 11.51
N ALA A 162 -1.95 -25.53 12.28
CA ALA A 162 -1.82 -25.49 13.74
C ALA A 162 -2.45 -26.71 14.46
N VAL A 163 -3.36 -27.44 13.82
CA VAL A 163 -4.00 -28.66 14.37
C VAL A 163 -3.25 -29.94 13.96
N LEU A 164 -2.32 -29.85 13.00
CA LEU A 164 -1.53 -30.99 12.52
C LEU A 164 -0.11 -31.08 13.11
N ASN A 165 0.22 -30.24 14.11
CA ASN A 165 1.47 -30.33 14.89
C ASN A 165 1.19 -30.79 16.32
#